data_AF-A0A502FWY5-F1
#
_entry.id   AF-A0A502FWY5-F1
#
_cell.length_a   1.000
_cell.length_b   1.000
_cell.length_c   1.000
_cell.angle_alpha   90.00
_cell.angle_beta   90.00
_cell.angle_gamma   90.00
#
_symmetry.space_group_name_H-M   'P 1'
#
loop_
_entity.id
_entity.type
_entity.pdbx_description
1 polymer ?
#
loop_
_entity_poly.entity_id
_entity_poly.type
_entity_poly.pdbx_seq_one_letter_code
_entity_poly.pdbx_strand_id
1 'polypeptide(L)'
;MSAKRAIFTALLLAVPGIAQAAGEPPMASVQTSQRSIIPTQLDPEQRDGYRAVFASIRAQKWQDAQLLLTALKPGPLHAIAEAELLTAKGSPKAELDPLMKLLADAPELPQAKQLLTMAASRGGVGLPPLPEARALRWIDGAPARKRAKSFGTGDMLAVELALKMQPLIKEDRGFEAQQLLESTPGLSSDSMTEWQRKIAWMYYLAGDDTNARTMAARAGSGYGDFAVEAVWVGALAAWRQRDCAAAGELFQSVAARASDIELRAAGLYWTARADMQCGRPDRIENRLKNAAQYRETFYGLLARQALGIKDAPNRAVTLSAASDWQQVGRRPNVRVAAALVEIGENGLADTVIRQQARIGDPSEYPALVRVAAALDLPATQVWLSHNGPVGATPPLEARFPAPNWTPDGGWRVDKALVFAHTLQESRFRTDVVSPAGAYGLMQVMPRAATDIARKQGRSFDRSALSRPGTNFEVGQSYLEQLRDQHCTEGLLPKVIAAYNAGPGPVELWNAQTRDGGDPLLYIESIPYWETRGYVTTVLRNYWVYEAQTGKPASVSRAALAQGMWPRFPGLPGATAVRLTSSNGYRASASLPSKAVASAN
;
A
#
# COMPACT_ATOMS: atom_id res chain seq x y z
N MET A 1 -25.05 -80.07 23.66
CA MET A 1 -24.94 -79.58 22.27
C MET A 1 -25.73 -78.28 22.17
N SER A 2 -25.17 -77.29 21.46
CA SER A 2 -25.69 -75.93 21.23
C SER A 2 -25.61 -74.96 22.42
N ALA A 3 -24.62 -74.05 22.35
CA ALA A 3 -24.39 -72.98 23.30
C ALA A 3 -25.35 -71.81 23.04
N LYS A 4 -26.23 -71.53 24.01
CA LYS A 4 -27.00 -70.28 24.11
C LYS A 4 -26.13 -69.24 24.82
N ARG A 5 -25.88 -68.09 24.18
CA ARG A 5 -25.37 -66.89 24.86
C ARG A 5 -26.44 -65.81 24.83
N ALA A 6 -26.82 -65.41 26.05
CA ALA A 6 -27.75 -64.34 26.36
C ALA A 6 -27.14 -62.98 26.01
N ILE A 7 -27.99 -62.10 25.47
CA ILE A 7 -27.71 -60.71 25.17
C ILE A 7 -27.87 -59.92 26.47
N PHE A 8 -26.79 -59.32 26.96
CA PHE A 8 -26.82 -58.32 28.03
C PHE A 8 -26.71 -56.92 27.42
N THR A 9 -27.76 -56.13 27.63
CA THR A 9 -27.86 -54.71 27.31
C THR A 9 -27.01 -53.91 28.29
N ALA A 10 -26.01 -53.16 27.80
CA ALA A 10 -25.25 -52.20 28.59
C ALA A 10 -25.52 -50.78 28.07
N LEU A 11 -26.11 -49.97 28.95
CA LEU A 11 -26.36 -48.55 28.81
C LEU A 11 -25.02 -47.79 28.82
N LEU A 12 -24.69 -47.03 27.77
CA LEU A 12 -23.55 -46.12 27.75
C LEU A 12 -24.07 -44.67 27.76
N LEU A 13 -23.75 -43.98 28.85
CA LEU A 13 -23.97 -42.56 29.07
C LEU A 13 -23.14 -41.75 28.07
N ALA A 14 -23.80 -40.89 27.29
CA ALA A 14 -23.14 -39.94 26.40
C ALA A 14 -22.63 -38.72 27.19
N VAL A 15 -21.32 -38.56 27.24
CA VAL A 15 -20.67 -37.30 27.65
C VAL A 15 -20.62 -36.38 26.42
N PRO A 16 -21.00 -35.09 26.51
CA PRO A 16 -20.87 -34.18 25.37
C PRO A 16 -19.39 -33.90 25.11
N GLY A 17 -18.91 -34.38 23.97
CA GLY A 17 -17.56 -34.09 23.48
C GLY A 17 -17.42 -32.60 23.14
N ILE A 18 -16.40 -31.97 23.72
CA ILE A 18 -15.91 -30.65 23.33
C ILE A 18 -15.50 -30.76 21.86
N ALA A 19 -16.24 -30.09 20.97
CA ALA A 19 -15.89 -29.96 19.57
C ALA A 19 -14.60 -29.14 19.45
N GLN A 20 -13.47 -29.83 19.30
CA GLN A 20 -12.23 -29.24 18.81
C GLN A 20 -12.52 -28.62 17.45
N ALA A 21 -12.37 -27.30 17.36
CA ALA A 21 -12.35 -26.59 16.09
C ALA A 21 -11.38 -27.32 15.15
N ALA A 22 -11.89 -27.75 14.00
CA ALA A 22 -11.07 -28.31 12.94
C ALA A 22 -10.03 -27.25 12.56
N GLY A 23 -8.81 -27.43 13.06
CA GLY A 23 -7.67 -26.64 12.66
C GLY A 23 -7.51 -26.76 11.15
N GLU A 24 -7.34 -25.63 10.48
CA GLU A 24 -6.86 -25.60 9.11
C GLU A 24 -5.66 -26.55 8.99
N PRO A 25 -5.56 -27.34 7.91
CA PRO A 25 -4.35 -28.12 7.69
C PRO A 25 -3.16 -27.17 7.74
N PRO A 26 -2.07 -27.52 8.45
CA PRO A 26 -0.88 -26.70 8.45
C PRO A 26 -0.51 -26.46 7.00
N MET A 27 -0.38 -25.18 6.63
CA MET A 27 0.05 -24.80 5.30
C MET A 27 1.21 -25.72 4.92
N ALA A 28 1.12 -26.35 3.75
CA ALA A 28 2.27 -26.99 3.15
C ALA A 28 3.39 -25.96 3.21
N SER A 29 4.32 -26.22 4.12
CA SER A 29 5.42 -25.34 4.43
C SER A 29 6.28 -25.28 3.18
N VAL A 30 6.08 -24.28 2.34
CA VAL A 30 7.17 -23.71 1.54
C VAL A 30 8.10 -22.92 2.47
N GLN A 31 8.33 -23.43 3.70
CA GLN A 31 9.23 -22.86 4.69
C GLN A 31 10.56 -23.63 4.75
N THR A 32 10.76 -24.66 3.93
CA THR A 32 11.98 -25.49 3.96
C THR A 32 12.85 -25.42 2.70
N SER A 33 12.67 -24.46 1.77
CA SER A 33 13.59 -24.33 0.62
C SER A 33 14.09 -22.93 0.25
N GLN A 34 13.60 -21.83 0.87
CA GLN A 34 14.14 -20.50 0.54
C GLN A 34 15.51 -20.17 1.18
N ARG A 35 16.00 -21.02 2.11
CA ARG A 35 17.29 -20.81 2.80
C ARG A 35 18.55 -21.17 2.00
N SER A 36 18.50 -21.50 0.70
CA SER A 36 19.75 -21.66 -0.07
C SER A 36 19.67 -21.26 -1.54
N ILE A 37 18.98 -20.16 -1.85
CA ILE A 37 19.08 -19.57 -3.18
C ILE A 37 20.34 -18.71 -3.30
N ILE A 38 20.62 -17.94 -2.24
CA ILE A 38 21.80 -17.08 -2.14
C ILE A 38 22.76 -17.75 -1.15
N PRO A 39 23.98 -18.13 -1.57
CA PRO A 39 24.98 -18.69 -0.68
C PRO A 39 25.35 -17.71 0.43
N THR A 40 25.72 -18.23 1.60
CA THR A 40 26.32 -17.42 2.68
C THR A 40 27.62 -16.78 2.19
N GLN A 41 27.78 -15.49 2.42
CA GLN A 41 28.96 -14.71 2.07
C GLN A 41 29.98 -14.64 3.20
N LEU A 42 29.53 -14.77 4.45
CA LEU A 42 30.36 -14.64 5.64
C LEU A 42 30.45 -15.95 6.41
N ASP A 43 31.64 -16.29 6.88
CA ASP A 43 31.78 -17.29 7.94
C ASP A 43 31.32 -16.74 9.31
N PRO A 44 31.20 -17.58 10.37
CA PRO A 44 30.79 -17.11 11.69
C PRO A 44 31.70 -16.03 12.31
N GLU A 45 33.02 -16.15 12.16
CA GLU A 45 34.00 -15.20 12.73
C GLU A 45 33.86 -13.82 12.06
N GLN A 46 33.78 -13.81 10.73
CA GLN A 46 33.54 -12.60 9.95
C GLN A 46 32.19 -11.96 10.31
N ARG A 47 31.13 -12.75 10.45
CA ARG A 47 29.79 -12.23 10.75
C ARG A 47 29.76 -11.48 12.07
N ASP A 48 30.33 -12.04 13.12
CA ASP A 48 30.36 -11.41 14.45
C ASP A 48 31.35 -10.23 14.48
N GLY A 49 32.50 -10.38 13.82
CA GLY A 49 33.48 -9.31 13.67
C GLY A 49 32.91 -8.07 12.99
N TYR A 50 32.28 -8.23 11.82
CA TYR A 50 31.69 -7.10 11.10
C TYR A 50 30.51 -6.48 11.85
N ARG A 51 29.67 -7.27 12.53
CA ARG A 51 28.63 -6.70 13.42
C ARG A 51 29.24 -5.77 14.46
N ALA A 52 30.35 -6.17 15.08
CA ALA A 52 31.04 -5.33 16.06
C ALA A 52 31.63 -4.06 15.44
N VAL A 53 32.24 -4.15 14.24
CA VAL A 53 32.75 -2.99 13.50
C VAL A 53 31.62 -2.01 13.19
N PHE A 54 30.54 -2.47 12.56
CA PHE A 54 29.42 -1.62 12.20
C PHE A 54 28.72 -1.03 13.43
N ALA A 55 28.53 -1.80 14.50
CA ALA A 55 28.01 -1.29 15.76
C ALA A 55 28.86 -0.14 16.32
N SER A 56 30.19 -0.27 16.28
CA SER A 56 31.11 0.80 16.69
C SER A 56 31.04 2.03 15.79
N ILE A 57 30.91 1.86 14.47
CA ILE A 57 30.68 2.97 13.52
C ILE A 57 29.37 3.70 13.85
N ARG A 58 28.26 2.98 14.04
CA ARG A 58 26.95 3.58 14.38
C ARG A 58 26.97 4.27 15.74
N ALA A 59 27.73 3.74 16.69
CA ALA A 59 27.96 4.35 18.00
C ALA A 59 29.01 5.48 18.00
N GLN A 60 29.58 5.83 16.84
CA GLN A 60 30.62 6.87 16.68
C GLN A 60 31.91 6.58 17.46
N LYS A 61 32.18 5.30 17.74
CA LYS A 61 33.41 4.82 18.38
C LYS A 61 34.47 4.52 17.33
N TRP A 62 35.01 5.59 16.73
CA TRP A 62 35.85 5.48 15.53
C TRP A 62 37.14 4.67 15.73
N GLN A 63 37.82 4.88 16.85
CA GLN A 63 39.07 4.16 17.16
C GLN A 63 38.80 2.67 17.38
N ASP A 64 37.73 2.32 18.11
CA ASP A 64 37.31 0.93 18.31
C ASP A 64 36.96 0.28 16.96
N ALA A 65 36.18 0.96 16.12
CA ALA A 65 35.82 0.48 14.79
C ALA A 65 37.06 0.21 13.93
N GLN A 66 38.05 1.11 13.95
CA GLN A 66 39.28 0.95 13.17
C GLN A 66 40.16 -0.20 13.67
N LEU A 67 40.31 -0.34 14.99
CA LEU A 67 41.05 -1.45 15.59
C LEU A 67 40.39 -2.80 15.29
N LEU A 68 39.07 -2.88 15.46
CA LEU A 68 38.29 -4.07 15.14
C LEU A 68 38.42 -4.43 13.66
N LEU A 69 38.29 -3.46 12.76
CA LEU A 69 38.39 -3.69 11.32
C LEU A 69 39.80 -4.15 10.91
N THR A 70 40.86 -3.57 11.50
CA THR A 70 42.25 -3.94 11.22
C THR A 70 42.60 -5.34 11.72
N ALA A 71 41.99 -5.77 12.83
CA ALA A 71 42.20 -7.10 13.41
C ALA A 71 41.46 -8.22 12.65
N LEU A 72 40.45 -7.88 11.85
CA LEU A 72 39.69 -8.86 11.07
C LEU A 72 40.46 -9.31 9.82
N LYS A 73 40.29 -10.59 9.47
CA LYS A 73 40.79 -11.11 8.19
C LYS A 73 40.02 -10.45 7.04
N PRO A 74 40.71 -9.94 6.00
CA PRO A 74 40.08 -9.36 4.82
C PRO A 74 38.93 -10.24 4.27
N GLY A 75 37.84 -9.60 3.90
CA GLY A 75 36.57 -10.27 3.60
C GLY A 75 35.60 -9.35 2.86
N PRO A 76 34.40 -9.85 2.47
CA PRO A 76 33.49 -9.15 1.56
C PRO A 76 33.05 -7.75 2.03
N LEU A 77 33.03 -7.49 3.34
CA LEU A 77 32.58 -6.20 3.88
C LEU A 77 33.72 -5.24 4.23
N HIS A 78 35.00 -5.61 4.03
CA HIS A 78 36.13 -4.78 4.46
C HIS A 78 36.10 -3.39 3.80
N ALA A 79 36.02 -3.36 2.48
CA ALA A 79 36.04 -2.11 1.72
C ALA A 79 34.86 -1.20 2.08
N ILE A 80 33.65 -1.76 2.24
CA ILE A 80 32.49 -0.93 2.60
C ILE A 80 32.51 -0.46 4.06
N ALA A 81 33.03 -1.27 4.99
CA ALA A 81 33.20 -0.85 6.38
C ALA A 81 34.25 0.27 6.49
N GLU A 82 35.35 0.17 5.74
CA GLU A 82 36.34 1.24 5.63
C GLU A 82 35.75 2.49 5.00
N ALA A 83 34.98 2.36 3.91
CA ALA A 83 34.28 3.48 3.30
C ALA A 83 33.33 4.19 4.27
N GLU A 84 32.52 3.42 5.02
CA GLU A 84 31.62 3.96 6.04
C GLU A 84 32.39 4.69 7.15
N LEU A 85 33.51 4.13 7.62
CA LEU A 85 34.35 4.75 8.63
C LEU A 85 34.95 6.08 8.13
N LEU A 86 35.54 6.10 6.93
CA LEU A 86 36.23 7.28 6.38
C LEU A 86 35.27 8.40 5.97
N THR A 87 34.03 8.05 5.58
CA THR A 87 33.05 9.03 5.10
C THR A 87 32.03 9.46 6.16
N ALA A 88 31.98 8.78 7.31
CA ALA A 88 31.08 9.11 8.40
C ALA A 88 31.32 10.53 8.93
N LYS A 89 30.23 11.25 9.17
CA LYS A 89 30.29 12.57 9.79
C LYS A 89 30.90 12.46 11.19
N GLY A 90 31.96 13.23 11.45
CA GLY A 90 32.64 13.26 12.74
C GLY A 90 33.74 12.20 12.90
N SER A 91 33.98 11.37 11.89
CA SER A 91 35.14 10.49 11.85
C SER A 91 36.45 11.30 11.74
N PRO A 92 37.60 10.72 12.14
CA PRO A 92 38.91 11.32 11.92
C PRO A 92 39.13 11.66 10.45
N LYS A 93 39.90 12.72 10.17
CA LYS A 93 40.23 13.10 8.80
C LYS A 93 40.96 11.94 8.13
N ALA A 94 40.40 11.44 7.04
CA ALA A 94 41.05 10.45 6.19
C ALA A 94 42.28 11.05 5.49
N GLU A 95 43.39 10.33 5.58
CA GLU A 95 44.63 10.62 4.83
C GLU A 95 44.49 10.21 3.35
N LEU A 96 45.37 10.71 2.49
CA LEU A 96 45.29 10.48 1.05
C LEU A 96 45.45 8.99 0.69
N ASP A 97 46.43 8.30 1.27
CA ASP A 97 46.78 6.93 0.87
C ASP A 97 45.64 5.92 1.09
N PRO A 98 44.95 5.88 2.27
CA PRO A 98 43.79 5.02 2.46
C PRO A 98 42.65 5.31 1.47
N LEU A 99 42.41 6.59 1.14
CA LEU A 99 41.38 6.98 0.17
C LEU A 99 41.71 6.46 -1.23
N MET A 100 42.97 6.63 -1.66
CA MET A 100 43.43 6.17 -2.98
C MET A 100 43.40 4.66 -3.10
N LYS A 101 43.84 3.94 -2.05
CA LYS A 101 43.79 2.48 -2.00
C LYS A 101 42.35 1.97 -2.10
N LEU A 102 41.43 2.51 -1.29
CA LEU A 102 40.04 2.08 -1.28
C LEU A 102 39.34 2.35 -2.62
N LEU A 103 39.64 3.49 -3.26
CA LEU A 103 39.13 3.81 -4.60
C LEU A 103 39.67 2.85 -5.67
N ALA A 104 40.91 2.38 -5.55
CA ALA A 104 41.47 1.40 -6.48
C ALA A 104 40.89 0.00 -6.26
N ASP A 105 40.69 -0.39 -5.00
CA ASP A 105 40.24 -1.74 -4.61
C ASP A 105 38.72 -1.94 -4.82
N ALA A 106 37.91 -0.91 -4.59
CA ALA A 106 36.45 -1.00 -4.63
C ALA A 106 35.77 0.26 -5.24
N PRO A 107 36.06 0.61 -6.51
CA PRO A 107 35.53 1.80 -7.15
C PRO A 107 33.99 1.77 -7.36
N GLU A 108 33.36 0.60 -7.24
CA GLU A 108 31.92 0.38 -7.38
C GLU A 108 31.08 0.79 -6.17
N LEU A 109 31.70 1.08 -5.02
CA LEU A 109 31.00 1.38 -3.78
C LEU A 109 30.13 2.64 -3.89
N PRO A 110 29.00 2.73 -3.15
CA PRO A 110 28.16 3.92 -3.11
C PRO A 110 28.91 5.21 -2.73
N GLN A 111 29.94 5.09 -1.89
CA GLN A 111 30.76 6.19 -1.38
C GLN A 111 31.84 6.64 -2.38
N ALA A 112 32.06 5.93 -3.49
CA ALA A 112 33.21 6.14 -4.37
C ALA A 112 33.36 7.60 -4.84
N LYS A 113 32.26 8.28 -5.20
CA LYS A 113 32.31 9.70 -5.60
C LYS A 113 32.73 10.63 -4.46
N GLN A 114 32.27 10.35 -3.24
CA GLN A 114 32.67 11.11 -2.05
C GLN A 114 34.15 10.87 -1.73
N LEU A 115 34.60 9.62 -1.76
CA LEU A 115 36.00 9.25 -1.56
C LEU A 115 36.92 9.92 -2.60
N LEU A 116 36.51 9.94 -3.88
CA LEU A 116 37.23 10.62 -4.96
C LEU A 116 37.38 12.13 -4.68
N THR A 117 36.30 12.77 -4.22
CA THR A 117 36.30 14.20 -3.86
C THR A 117 37.21 14.46 -2.67
N MET A 118 37.18 13.58 -1.67
CA MET A 118 38.07 13.66 -0.51
C MET A 118 39.54 13.50 -0.93
N ALA A 119 39.87 12.52 -1.76
CA ALA A 119 41.23 12.29 -2.27
C ALA A 119 41.75 13.50 -3.07
N ALA A 120 40.92 14.06 -3.96
CA ALA A 120 41.26 15.28 -4.70
C ALA A 120 41.57 16.45 -3.74
N SER A 121 40.76 16.63 -2.70
CA SER A 121 40.96 17.68 -1.68
C SER A 121 42.20 17.46 -0.80
N ARG A 122 42.84 16.30 -0.87
CA ARG A 122 44.09 15.95 -0.18
C ARG A 122 45.31 16.00 -1.11
N GLY A 123 45.16 16.54 -2.32
CA GLY A 123 46.25 16.66 -3.29
C GLY A 123 46.49 15.38 -4.10
N GLY A 124 45.52 14.47 -4.14
CA GLY A 124 45.59 13.26 -4.97
C GLY A 124 45.74 13.60 -6.46
N VAL A 125 46.77 13.04 -7.09
CA VAL A 125 47.02 13.12 -8.54
C VAL A 125 46.80 11.73 -9.15
N GLY A 126 46.31 11.66 -10.39
CA GLY A 126 46.08 10.37 -11.06
C GLY A 126 44.94 9.58 -10.42
N LEU A 127 43.84 10.26 -10.05
CA LEU A 127 42.69 9.64 -9.40
C LEU A 127 42.11 8.50 -10.28
N PRO A 128 41.81 7.32 -9.70
CA PRO A 128 41.31 6.19 -10.47
C PRO A 128 39.93 6.50 -11.07
N PRO A 129 39.63 6.00 -12.28
CA PRO A 129 38.33 6.19 -12.89
C PRO A 129 37.25 5.43 -12.11
N LEU A 130 36.08 6.04 -11.97
CA LEU A 130 34.91 5.40 -11.36
C LEU A 130 34.01 4.79 -12.45
N PRO A 131 33.28 3.70 -12.14
CA PRO A 131 32.22 3.19 -13.00
C PRO A 131 31.20 4.28 -13.34
N GLU A 132 30.81 4.34 -14.61
CA GLU A 132 29.83 5.32 -15.07
C GLU A 132 28.44 4.99 -14.49
N ALA A 133 27.91 5.90 -13.66
CA ALA A 133 26.57 5.78 -13.11
C ALA A 133 25.53 6.28 -14.12
N ARG A 134 24.63 5.39 -14.54
CA ARG A 134 23.54 5.72 -15.45
C ARG A 134 22.36 6.32 -14.69
N ALA A 135 21.66 7.25 -15.35
CA ALA A 135 20.38 7.76 -14.87
C ALA A 135 19.30 6.67 -14.98
N LEU A 136 18.63 6.40 -13.87
CA LEU A 136 17.46 5.54 -13.85
C LEU A 136 16.22 6.38 -14.15
N ARG A 137 15.30 5.81 -14.93
CA ARG A 137 14.03 6.46 -15.28
C ARG A 137 12.91 5.90 -14.42
N TRP A 138 11.95 6.78 -14.13
CA TRP A 138 10.72 6.36 -13.50
C TRP A 138 9.94 5.42 -14.42
N ILE A 139 9.60 4.25 -13.90
CA ILE A 139 8.72 3.27 -14.51
C ILE A 139 7.40 3.35 -13.76
N ASP A 140 6.34 3.68 -14.49
CA ASP A 140 5.02 3.88 -13.90
C ASP A 140 4.59 2.69 -13.04
N GLY A 141 3.92 3.00 -11.93
CA GLY A 141 3.39 2.00 -11.01
C GLY A 141 2.00 1.54 -11.39
N ALA A 142 1.43 0.71 -10.51
CA ALA A 142 0.01 0.40 -10.57
C ALA A 142 -0.79 1.72 -10.58
N PRO A 143 -1.77 1.88 -11.48
CA PRO A 143 -2.58 3.10 -11.58
C PRO A 143 -3.15 3.52 -10.23
N ALA A 144 -3.28 4.82 -9.97
CA ALA A 144 -3.89 5.32 -8.75
C ALA A 144 -4.75 6.52 -9.12
N ARG A 145 -5.90 6.65 -8.46
CA ARG A 145 -6.80 7.77 -8.72
C ARG A 145 -6.09 9.09 -8.44
N LYS A 146 -6.02 9.96 -9.46
CA LYS A 146 -5.36 11.26 -9.38
C LYS A 146 -6.33 12.33 -8.92
N ARG A 147 -5.89 13.19 -7.99
CA ARG A 147 -6.64 14.37 -7.58
C ARG A 147 -6.46 15.45 -8.62
N ALA A 148 -7.55 16.00 -9.15
CA ALA A 148 -7.48 17.21 -9.97
C ALA A 148 -6.72 18.31 -9.22
N LYS A 149 -5.80 18.98 -9.93
CA LYS A 149 -4.99 20.07 -9.36
C LYS A 149 -5.81 21.36 -9.39
N SER A 150 -5.95 22.01 -8.24
CA SER A 150 -6.61 23.30 -8.15
C SER A 150 -5.91 24.36 -9.00
N PHE A 151 -6.71 25.21 -9.63
CA PHE A 151 -6.24 26.38 -10.34
C PHE A 151 -6.08 27.55 -9.37
N GLY A 152 -5.26 28.55 -9.73
CA GLY A 152 -5.28 29.84 -9.02
C GLY A 152 -4.15 30.12 -8.03
N THR A 153 -2.99 29.47 -8.10
CA THR A 153 -1.82 29.90 -7.30
C THR A 153 -1.27 31.29 -7.69
N GLY A 154 -1.81 31.93 -8.74
CA GLY A 154 -1.45 33.28 -9.18
C GLY A 154 -2.64 34.22 -9.43
N ASP A 155 -3.86 33.79 -9.10
CA ASP A 155 -5.09 34.60 -9.27
C ASP A 155 -5.64 34.99 -7.89
N MET A 156 -5.50 36.27 -7.53
CA MET A 156 -5.92 36.81 -6.23
C MET A 156 -7.41 36.60 -5.96
N LEU A 157 -8.26 36.65 -6.99
CA LEU A 157 -9.70 36.46 -6.86
C LEU A 157 -10.02 35.00 -6.50
N ALA A 158 -9.36 34.05 -7.18
CA ALA A 158 -9.52 32.63 -6.87
C ALA A 158 -9.05 32.28 -5.46
N VAL A 159 -7.97 32.91 -4.98
CA VAL A 159 -7.48 32.75 -3.60
C VAL A 159 -8.48 33.30 -2.59
N GLU A 160 -9.04 34.50 -2.81
CA GLU A 160 -10.03 35.10 -1.90
C GLU A 160 -11.31 34.25 -1.82
N LEU A 161 -11.82 33.80 -2.97
CA LEU A 161 -12.96 32.89 -3.02
C LEU A 161 -12.68 31.59 -2.27
N ALA A 162 -11.47 31.02 -2.45
CA ALA A 162 -11.08 29.80 -1.76
C ALA A 162 -11.13 29.95 -0.24
N LEU A 163 -10.66 31.07 0.30
CA LEU A 163 -10.71 31.37 1.74
C LEU A 163 -12.15 31.45 2.25
N LYS A 164 -13.04 32.15 1.53
CA LYS A 164 -14.46 32.26 1.90
C LYS A 164 -15.21 30.92 1.78
N MET A 165 -14.79 30.04 0.89
CA MET A 165 -15.37 28.72 0.69
C MET A 165 -14.98 27.70 1.77
N GLN A 166 -13.85 27.87 2.47
CA GLN A 166 -13.36 26.89 3.47
C GLN A 166 -14.40 26.48 4.53
N PRO A 167 -15.08 27.42 5.23
CA PRO A 167 -16.09 27.03 6.22
C PRO A 167 -17.27 26.29 5.58
N LEU A 168 -17.65 26.67 4.34
CA LEU A 168 -18.77 26.06 3.64
C LEU A 168 -18.43 24.61 3.24
N ILE A 169 -17.22 24.36 2.74
CA ILE A 169 -16.72 23.01 2.42
C ILE A 169 -16.73 22.12 3.66
N LYS A 170 -16.28 22.64 4.81
CA LYS A 170 -16.18 21.87 6.05
C LYS A 170 -17.55 21.39 6.55
N GLU A 171 -18.60 22.16 6.29
CA GLU A 171 -19.97 21.90 6.74
C GLU A 171 -20.89 21.38 5.62
N ASP A 172 -20.33 21.07 4.44
CA ASP A 172 -21.07 20.65 3.24
C ASP A 172 -22.23 21.60 2.84
N ARG A 173 -22.05 22.91 3.04
CA ARG A 173 -23.06 23.96 2.77
C ARG A 173 -23.16 24.33 1.29
N GLY A 174 -23.66 23.39 0.48
CA GLY A 174 -23.73 23.51 -0.99
C GLY A 174 -24.51 24.72 -1.50
N PHE A 175 -25.66 25.05 -0.88
CA PHE A 175 -26.49 26.19 -1.29
C PHE A 175 -25.77 27.54 -1.16
N GLU A 176 -25.15 27.76 0.00
CA GLU A 176 -24.46 29.01 0.27
C GLU A 176 -23.16 29.11 -0.52
N ALA A 177 -22.47 27.99 -0.74
CA ALA A 177 -21.32 27.93 -1.63
C ALA A 177 -21.71 28.28 -3.07
N GLN A 178 -22.86 27.80 -3.54
CA GLN A 178 -23.40 28.18 -4.84
C GLN A 178 -23.69 29.69 -4.92
N GLN A 179 -24.39 30.26 -3.93
CA GLN A 179 -24.66 31.70 -3.91
C GLN A 179 -23.38 32.53 -3.94
N LEU A 180 -22.38 32.15 -3.14
CA LEU A 180 -21.09 32.82 -3.11
C LEU A 180 -20.36 32.73 -4.46
N LEU A 181 -20.38 31.56 -5.12
CA LEU A 181 -19.79 31.39 -6.44
C LEU A 181 -20.50 32.26 -7.48
N GLU A 182 -21.83 32.24 -7.51
CA GLU A 182 -22.66 33.00 -8.46
C GLU A 182 -22.53 34.52 -8.25
N SER A 183 -22.26 34.97 -7.02
CA SER A 183 -21.97 36.38 -6.70
C SER A 183 -20.52 36.81 -6.96
N THR A 184 -19.65 35.92 -7.44
CA THR A 184 -18.22 36.20 -7.67
C THR A 184 -17.92 36.30 -9.18
N PRO A 185 -18.08 37.48 -9.81
CA PRO A 185 -17.76 37.67 -11.23
C PRO A 185 -16.24 37.68 -11.47
N GLY A 186 -15.83 37.39 -12.71
CA GLY A 186 -14.43 37.54 -13.14
C GLY A 186 -13.53 36.33 -12.93
N LEU A 187 -14.06 35.20 -12.44
CA LEU A 187 -13.31 33.94 -12.38
C LEU A 187 -13.00 33.40 -13.78
N SER A 188 -11.84 32.76 -13.92
CA SER A 188 -11.53 31.97 -15.12
C SER A 188 -12.50 30.78 -15.29
N SER A 189 -12.62 30.27 -16.52
CA SER A 189 -13.42 29.07 -16.81
C SER A 189 -13.00 27.86 -15.98
N ASP A 190 -11.69 27.73 -15.73
CA ASP A 190 -11.10 26.62 -15.00
C ASP A 190 -11.42 26.71 -13.50
N SER A 191 -11.27 27.90 -12.90
CA SER A 191 -11.66 28.17 -11.51
C SER A 191 -13.17 27.98 -11.31
N MET A 192 -13.99 28.45 -12.27
CA MET A 192 -15.44 28.25 -12.23
C MET A 192 -15.80 26.76 -12.26
N THR A 193 -15.20 25.99 -13.17
CA THR A 193 -15.41 24.54 -13.29
C THR A 193 -14.99 23.80 -12.02
N GLU A 194 -13.85 24.17 -11.42
CA GLU A 194 -13.39 23.62 -10.14
C GLU A 194 -14.42 23.84 -9.03
N TRP A 195 -14.89 25.07 -8.85
CA TRP A 195 -15.83 25.40 -7.78
C TRP A 195 -17.20 24.77 -7.98
N GLN A 196 -17.73 24.80 -9.21
CA GLN A 196 -18.97 24.09 -9.53
C GLN A 196 -18.84 22.59 -9.23
N ARG A 197 -17.73 21.93 -9.59
CA ARG A 197 -17.50 20.53 -9.22
C ARG A 197 -17.52 20.33 -7.70
N LYS A 198 -16.85 21.18 -6.93
CA LYS A 198 -16.78 21.05 -5.46
C LYS A 198 -18.17 21.21 -4.84
N ILE A 199 -18.94 22.17 -5.32
CA ILE A 199 -20.32 22.40 -4.86
C ILE A 199 -21.22 21.22 -5.23
N ALA A 200 -21.08 20.65 -6.43
CA ALA A 200 -21.79 19.43 -6.81
C ALA A 200 -21.50 18.27 -5.84
N TRP A 201 -20.24 18.14 -5.40
CA TRP A 201 -19.84 17.16 -4.39
C TRP A 201 -20.46 17.44 -3.02
N MET A 202 -20.52 18.71 -2.58
CA MET A 202 -21.16 19.10 -1.33
C MET A 202 -22.66 18.76 -1.33
N TYR A 203 -23.37 19.07 -2.42
CA TYR A 203 -24.76 18.65 -2.58
C TYR A 203 -24.92 17.12 -2.54
N TYR A 204 -24.03 16.38 -3.20
CA TYR A 204 -24.05 14.93 -3.17
C TYR A 204 -23.83 14.35 -1.77
N LEU A 205 -22.92 14.93 -0.97
CA LEU A 205 -22.68 14.52 0.41
C LEU A 205 -23.87 14.83 1.33
N ALA A 206 -24.51 15.98 1.14
CA ALA A 206 -25.76 16.32 1.82
C ALA A 206 -26.95 15.44 1.36
N GLY A 207 -26.76 14.66 0.28
CA GLY A 207 -27.78 13.81 -0.32
C GLY A 207 -28.84 14.59 -1.11
N ASP A 208 -28.52 15.81 -1.52
CA ASP A 208 -29.29 16.57 -2.49
C ASP A 208 -28.85 16.19 -3.91
N ASP A 209 -29.24 14.99 -4.33
CA ASP A 209 -28.83 14.43 -5.63
C ASP A 209 -29.34 15.28 -6.81
N THR A 210 -30.44 16.02 -6.65
CA THR A 210 -30.98 16.91 -7.68
C THR A 210 -30.07 18.11 -7.93
N ASN A 211 -29.70 18.83 -6.87
CA ASN A 211 -28.78 19.96 -7.01
C ASN A 211 -27.36 19.49 -7.35
N ALA A 212 -26.94 18.31 -6.87
CA ALA A 212 -25.69 17.69 -7.27
C ALA A 212 -25.64 17.46 -8.78
N ARG A 213 -26.69 16.88 -9.39
CA ARG A 213 -26.77 16.67 -10.85
C ARG A 213 -26.77 17.98 -11.62
N THR A 214 -27.55 18.97 -11.17
CA THR A 214 -27.62 20.28 -11.82
C THR A 214 -26.24 20.96 -11.86
N MET A 215 -25.56 21.00 -10.71
CA MET A 215 -24.25 21.62 -10.61
C MET A 215 -23.16 20.82 -11.34
N ALA A 216 -23.23 19.49 -11.26
CA ALA A 216 -22.35 18.60 -12.01
C ALA A 216 -22.47 18.78 -13.52
N ALA A 217 -23.67 19.01 -14.05
CA ALA A 217 -23.89 19.25 -15.47
C ALA A 217 -23.24 20.57 -15.93
N ARG A 218 -23.35 21.64 -15.13
CA ARG A 218 -22.68 22.93 -15.39
C ARG A 218 -21.17 22.73 -15.48
N ALA A 219 -20.55 22.15 -14.46
CA ALA A 219 -19.11 21.86 -14.45
C ALA A 219 -18.69 20.87 -15.55
N GLY A 220 -19.52 19.88 -15.84
CA GLY A 220 -19.23 18.82 -16.81
C GLY A 220 -19.10 19.31 -18.26
N SER A 221 -19.67 20.47 -18.59
CA SER A 221 -19.49 21.16 -19.88
C SER A 221 -18.12 21.83 -20.04
N GLY A 222 -17.37 22.00 -18.94
CA GLY A 222 -16.00 22.50 -18.96
C GLY A 222 -14.99 21.48 -19.49
N TYR A 223 -13.71 21.84 -19.40
CA TYR A 223 -12.58 21.02 -19.82
C TYR A 223 -11.71 20.63 -18.62
N GLY A 224 -10.79 19.68 -18.84
CA GLY A 224 -9.85 19.23 -17.82
C GLY A 224 -10.44 18.28 -16.77
N ASP A 225 -9.62 17.93 -15.78
CA ASP A 225 -9.94 16.87 -14.83
C ASP A 225 -11.14 17.20 -13.93
N PHE A 226 -11.33 18.45 -13.53
CA PHE A 226 -12.50 18.85 -12.72
C PHE A 226 -13.83 18.65 -13.46
N ALA A 227 -13.88 18.89 -14.77
CA ALA A 227 -15.09 18.64 -15.55
C ALA A 227 -15.42 17.14 -15.56
N VAL A 228 -14.41 16.27 -15.73
CA VAL A 228 -14.61 14.82 -15.68
C VAL A 228 -15.02 14.34 -14.29
N GLU A 229 -14.39 14.87 -13.24
CA GLU A 229 -14.78 14.60 -11.86
C GLU A 229 -16.21 15.07 -11.56
N ALA A 230 -16.66 16.18 -12.15
CA ALA A 230 -18.05 16.63 -12.01
C ALA A 230 -19.04 15.67 -12.68
N VAL A 231 -18.75 15.21 -13.90
CA VAL A 231 -19.56 14.19 -14.57
C VAL A 231 -19.65 12.92 -13.72
N TRP A 232 -18.56 12.52 -13.06
CA TRP A 232 -18.56 11.42 -12.11
C TRP A 232 -19.52 11.64 -10.93
N VAL A 233 -19.52 12.83 -10.31
CA VAL A 233 -20.48 13.17 -9.24
C VAL A 233 -21.92 13.09 -9.76
N GLY A 234 -22.19 13.66 -10.94
CA GLY A 234 -23.52 13.57 -11.57
C GLY A 234 -23.96 12.14 -11.84
N ALA A 235 -23.04 11.26 -12.25
CA ALA A 235 -23.31 9.85 -12.48
C ALA A 235 -23.66 9.10 -11.18
N LEU A 236 -22.92 9.36 -10.10
CA LEU A 236 -23.22 8.79 -8.77
C LEU A 236 -24.58 9.26 -8.24
N ALA A 237 -24.91 10.54 -8.43
CA ALA A 237 -26.21 11.10 -8.03
C ALA A 237 -27.37 10.50 -8.86
N ALA A 238 -27.21 10.35 -10.18
CA ALA A 238 -28.17 9.68 -11.04
C ALA A 238 -28.37 8.20 -10.63
N TRP A 239 -27.28 7.51 -10.27
CA TRP A 239 -27.32 6.15 -9.74
C TRP A 239 -28.13 6.06 -8.44
N ARG A 240 -27.91 6.97 -7.47
CA ARG A 240 -28.70 7.05 -6.22
C ARG A 240 -30.19 7.28 -6.47
N GLN A 241 -30.51 8.11 -7.46
CA GLN A 241 -31.89 8.37 -7.90
C GLN A 241 -32.51 7.21 -8.71
N ARG A 242 -31.77 6.12 -8.96
CA ARG A 242 -32.18 4.97 -9.78
C ARG A 242 -32.46 5.34 -11.25
N ASP A 243 -31.93 6.46 -11.72
CA ASP A 243 -31.95 6.86 -13.12
C ASP A 243 -30.80 6.16 -13.86
N CYS A 244 -31.00 4.86 -14.15
CA CYS A 244 -29.95 4.03 -14.76
C CYS A 244 -29.55 4.50 -16.16
N ALA A 245 -30.46 5.16 -16.90
CA ALA A 245 -30.18 5.67 -18.23
C ALA A 245 -29.17 6.83 -18.16
N ALA A 246 -29.47 7.86 -17.35
CA ALA A 246 -28.55 8.98 -17.18
C ALA A 246 -27.24 8.55 -16.50
N ALA A 247 -27.31 7.66 -15.50
CA ALA A 247 -26.12 7.12 -14.86
C ALA A 247 -25.19 6.44 -15.89
N GLY A 248 -25.75 5.58 -16.76
CA GLY A 248 -24.98 4.90 -17.80
C GLY A 248 -24.31 5.86 -18.79
N GLU A 249 -25.02 6.89 -19.25
CA GLU A 249 -24.47 7.91 -20.15
C GLU A 249 -23.34 8.71 -19.50
N LEU A 250 -23.54 9.15 -18.25
CA LEU A 250 -22.55 9.94 -17.52
C LEU A 250 -21.31 9.11 -17.17
N PHE A 251 -21.46 7.85 -16.72
CA PHE A 251 -20.31 6.97 -16.47
C PHE A 251 -19.54 6.65 -17.76
N GLN A 252 -20.23 6.49 -18.88
CA GLN A 252 -19.58 6.31 -20.18
C GLN A 252 -18.80 7.56 -20.59
N SER A 253 -19.35 8.76 -20.36
CA SER A 253 -18.67 10.03 -20.60
C SER A 253 -17.40 10.16 -19.76
N VAL A 254 -17.44 9.74 -18.49
CA VAL A 254 -16.24 9.66 -17.63
C VAL A 254 -15.21 8.72 -18.23
N ALA A 255 -15.60 7.50 -18.65
CA ALA A 255 -14.69 6.55 -19.27
C ALA A 255 -14.02 7.11 -20.54
N ALA A 256 -14.75 7.87 -21.35
CA ALA A 256 -14.22 8.46 -22.58
C ALA A 256 -13.26 9.64 -22.32
N ARG A 257 -13.52 10.44 -21.28
CA ARG A 257 -12.81 11.71 -21.03
C ARG A 257 -11.70 11.61 -19.99
N ALA A 258 -11.74 10.63 -19.09
CA ALA A 258 -10.78 10.52 -17.98
C ALA A 258 -9.36 10.33 -18.51
N SER A 259 -8.45 11.21 -18.07
CA SER A 259 -7.00 11.11 -18.29
C SER A 259 -6.37 10.02 -17.41
N ASP A 260 -6.93 9.82 -16.22
CA ASP A 260 -6.52 8.81 -15.25
C ASP A 260 -7.12 7.43 -15.55
N ILE A 261 -6.28 6.40 -15.46
CA ILE A 261 -6.64 5.01 -15.81
C ILE A 261 -7.58 4.39 -14.77
N GLU A 262 -7.44 4.70 -13.47
CA GLU A 262 -8.35 4.20 -12.43
C GLU A 262 -9.76 4.74 -12.63
N LEU A 263 -9.91 6.05 -12.86
CA LEU A 263 -11.23 6.66 -13.10
C LEU A 263 -11.84 6.19 -14.43
N ARG A 264 -11.02 5.97 -15.47
CA ARG A 264 -11.48 5.39 -16.73
C ARG A 264 -12.04 3.97 -16.54
N ALA A 265 -11.32 3.11 -15.84
CA ALA A 265 -11.78 1.75 -15.52
C ALA A 265 -13.06 1.77 -14.68
N ALA A 266 -13.16 2.71 -13.73
CA ALA A 266 -14.36 2.95 -12.94
C ALA A 266 -15.56 3.30 -13.82
N GLY A 267 -15.42 4.28 -14.73
CA GLY A 267 -16.48 4.67 -15.66
C GLY A 267 -16.99 3.49 -16.49
N LEU A 268 -16.09 2.65 -17.02
CA LEU A 268 -16.47 1.46 -17.79
C LEU A 268 -17.23 0.43 -16.95
N TYR A 269 -16.75 0.12 -15.75
CA TYR A 269 -17.38 -0.85 -14.86
C TYR A 269 -18.75 -0.37 -14.38
N TRP A 270 -18.86 0.89 -13.97
CA TRP A 270 -20.12 1.48 -13.53
C TRP A 270 -21.13 1.66 -14.67
N THR A 271 -20.66 1.89 -15.91
CA THR A 271 -21.54 1.82 -17.09
C THR A 271 -22.15 0.43 -17.25
N ALA A 272 -21.36 -0.64 -17.07
CA ALA A 272 -21.87 -2.01 -17.11
C ALA A 272 -22.93 -2.27 -16.02
N ARG A 273 -22.71 -1.73 -14.80
CA ARG A 273 -23.70 -1.80 -13.71
C ARG A 273 -24.98 -1.04 -14.02
N ALA A 274 -24.87 0.13 -14.64
CA ALA A 274 -26.04 0.90 -15.08
C ALA A 274 -26.82 0.15 -16.17
N ASP A 275 -26.13 -0.46 -17.14
CA ASP A 275 -26.75 -1.32 -18.16
C ASP A 275 -27.45 -2.55 -17.54
N MET A 276 -26.87 -3.17 -16.50
CA MET A 276 -27.52 -4.23 -15.71
C MET A 276 -28.84 -3.75 -15.09
N GLN A 277 -28.82 -2.60 -14.40
CA GLN A 277 -30.02 -2.05 -13.75
C GLN A 277 -31.09 -1.62 -14.76
N CYS A 278 -30.67 -1.17 -15.95
CA CYS A 278 -31.54 -0.81 -17.06
C CYS A 278 -32.04 -2.00 -17.88
N GLY A 279 -31.66 -3.25 -17.56
CA GLY A 279 -32.08 -4.42 -18.33
C GLY A 279 -31.52 -4.46 -19.76
N ARG A 280 -30.27 -4.04 -19.96
CA ARG A 280 -29.57 -4.00 -21.26
C ARG A 280 -28.43 -5.04 -21.33
N PRO A 281 -28.76 -6.35 -21.30
CA PRO A 281 -27.76 -7.40 -21.17
C PRO A 281 -26.78 -7.49 -22.35
N ASP A 282 -27.22 -7.09 -23.54
CA ASP A 282 -26.46 -7.01 -24.78
C ASP A 282 -25.21 -6.11 -24.66
N ARG A 283 -25.23 -5.12 -23.76
CA ARG A 283 -24.13 -4.15 -23.59
C ARG A 283 -23.13 -4.57 -22.52
N ILE A 284 -23.55 -5.36 -21.53
CA ILE A 284 -22.80 -5.62 -20.29
C ILE A 284 -21.43 -6.25 -20.58
N GLU A 285 -21.40 -7.33 -21.36
CA GLU A 285 -20.18 -8.12 -21.54
C GLU A 285 -19.07 -7.28 -22.18
N ASN A 286 -19.39 -6.49 -23.20
CA ASN A 286 -18.43 -5.63 -23.87
C ASN A 286 -17.91 -4.52 -22.94
N ARG A 287 -18.77 -3.90 -22.13
CA ARG A 287 -18.37 -2.90 -21.13
C ARG A 287 -17.39 -3.49 -20.11
N LEU A 288 -17.69 -4.67 -19.59
CA LEU A 288 -16.82 -5.38 -18.66
C LEU A 288 -15.51 -5.80 -19.33
N LYS A 289 -15.52 -6.27 -20.59
CA LYS A 289 -14.30 -6.63 -21.33
C LYS A 289 -13.36 -5.43 -21.47
N ASN A 290 -13.90 -4.24 -21.77
CA ASN A 290 -13.12 -3.01 -21.84
C ASN A 290 -12.52 -2.62 -20.48
N ALA A 291 -13.30 -2.71 -19.39
CA ALA A 291 -12.76 -2.47 -18.05
C ALA A 291 -11.68 -3.51 -17.67
N ALA A 292 -11.87 -4.78 -18.01
CA ALA A 292 -11.00 -5.90 -17.68
C ALA A 292 -9.61 -5.86 -18.35
N GLN A 293 -9.41 -4.98 -19.33
CA GLN A 293 -8.10 -4.70 -19.93
C GLN A 293 -7.17 -3.96 -18.94
N TYR A 294 -7.73 -3.20 -18.00
CA TYR A 294 -6.97 -2.47 -16.98
C TYR A 294 -6.64 -3.35 -15.77
N ARG A 295 -5.76 -4.34 -15.99
CA ARG A 295 -5.46 -5.44 -15.05
C ARG A 295 -4.92 -5.00 -13.69
N GLU A 296 -4.39 -3.80 -13.58
CA GLU A 296 -3.85 -3.23 -12.33
C GLU A 296 -4.77 -2.18 -11.69
N THR A 297 -6.02 -2.05 -12.15
CA THR A 297 -7.00 -1.13 -11.54
C THR A 297 -7.98 -1.87 -10.64
N PHE A 298 -8.51 -1.18 -9.63
CA PHE A 298 -9.53 -1.75 -8.75
C PHE A 298 -10.75 -2.26 -9.55
N TYR A 299 -11.29 -1.44 -10.45
CA TYR A 299 -12.46 -1.80 -11.26
C TYR A 299 -12.15 -2.75 -12.41
N GLY A 300 -10.93 -2.73 -12.97
CA GLY A 300 -10.52 -3.73 -13.94
C GLY A 300 -10.42 -5.12 -13.32
N LEU A 301 -9.93 -5.22 -12.08
CA LEU A 301 -9.95 -6.48 -11.33
C LEU A 301 -11.40 -6.92 -11.05
N LEU A 302 -12.30 -6.05 -10.64
CA LEU A 302 -13.72 -6.41 -10.48
C LEU A 302 -14.37 -6.88 -11.80
N ALA A 303 -14.06 -6.22 -12.92
CA ALA A 303 -14.57 -6.62 -14.23
C ALA A 303 -14.09 -8.01 -14.64
N ARG A 304 -12.80 -8.32 -14.42
CA ARG A 304 -12.24 -9.66 -14.66
C ARG A 304 -12.93 -10.72 -13.80
N GLN A 305 -13.21 -10.41 -12.53
CA GLN A 305 -13.95 -11.30 -11.64
C GLN A 305 -15.38 -11.54 -12.14
N ALA A 306 -16.08 -10.49 -12.55
CA ALA A 306 -17.45 -10.58 -13.07
C ALA A 306 -17.52 -11.41 -14.38
N LEU A 307 -16.50 -11.35 -15.22
CA LEU A 307 -16.38 -12.14 -16.44
C LEU A 307 -15.86 -13.58 -16.22
N GLY A 308 -15.52 -13.95 -14.98
CA GLY A 308 -14.92 -15.26 -14.68
C GLY A 308 -13.54 -15.46 -15.32
N ILE A 309 -12.83 -14.38 -15.66
CA ILE A 309 -11.49 -14.47 -16.26
C ILE A 309 -10.52 -14.94 -15.20
N LYS A 310 -9.99 -16.15 -15.37
CA LYS A 310 -8.93 -16.69 -14.53
C LYS A 310 -7.58 -16.15 -15.01
N ASP A 311 -6.83 -15.54 -14.11
CA ASP A 311 -5.44 -15.18 -14.37
C ASP A 311 -4.60 -16.47 -14.40
N ALA A 312 -3.66 -16.57 -15.34
CA ALA A 312 -2.70 -17.66 -15.31
C ALA A 312 -1.92 -17.57 -14.00
N PRO A 313 -1.74 -18.67 -13.25
CA PRO A 313 -0.92 -18.65 -12.04
C PRO A 313 0.46 -18.15 -12.42
N ASN A 314 1.01 -17.27 -11.60
CA ASN A 314 2.26 -16.59 -11.86
C ASN A 314 3.47 -17.51 -11.68
N ARG A 315 3.55 -18.54 -12.53
CA ARG A 315 4.56 -19.61 -12.48
C ARG A 315 5.97 -19.12 -12.78
N ALA A 316 6.11 -17.95 -13.41
CA ALA A 316 7.41 -17.42 -13.84
C ALA A 316 8.27 -16.85 -12.70
N VAL A 317 7.71 -16.59 -11.52
CA VAL A 317 8.45 -15.92 -10.42
C VAL A 317 9.10 -16.90 -9.45
N THR A 318 8.60 -18.13 -9.36
CA THR A 318 9.13 -19.16 -8.44
C THR A 318 10.37 -19.89 -9.01
N LEU A 319 10.76 -19.56 -10.24
CA LEU A 319 11.86 -20.20 -10.98
C LEU A 319 12.63 -19.03 -11.65
N SER A 320 13.68 -18.45 -11.07
CA SER A 320 15.01 -19.07 -10.99
C SER A 320 15.99 -18.19 -10.18
N ALA A 321 15.66 -17.82 -8.94
CA ALA A 321 16.53 -16.90 -8.18
C ALA A 321 17.99 -17.43 -7.99
N ALA A 322 18.22 -18.74 -8.14
CA ALA A 322 19.56 -19.33 -8.23
C ALA A 322 20.30 -18.96 -9.53
N SER A 323 19.61 -18.96 -10.69
CA SER A 323 20.20 -18.50 -11.95
C SER A 323 20.38 -16.98 -11.97
N ASP A 324 19.45 -16.24 -11.37
CA ASP A 324 19.59 -14.80 -11.18
C ASP A 324 20.84 -14.51 -10.34
N TRP A 325 21.04 -15.25 -9.24
CA TRP A 325 22.26 -15.16 -8.44
C TRP A 325 23.51 -15.56 -9.23
N GLN A 326 23.47 -16.59 -10.08
CA GLN A 326 24.61 -16.92 -10.96
C GLN A 326 24.97 -15.76 -11.90
N GLN A 327 23.96 -15.01 -12.39
CA GLN A 327 24.17 -13.88 -13.28
C GLN A 327 24.80 -12.67 -12.56
N VAL A 328 24.24 -12.29 -11.39
CA VAL A 328 24.59 -11.01 -10.73
C VAL A 328 25.41 -11.17 -9.45
N GLY A 329 25.44 -12.35 -8.83
CA GLY A 329 26.19 -12.66 -7.62
C GLY A 329 27.71 -12.63 -7.78
N ARG A 330 28.22 -12.60 -9.03
CA ARG A 330 29.64 -12.31 -9.34
C ARG A 330 30.02 -10.84 -9.16
N ARG A 331 29.04 -9.93 -9.06
CA ARG A 331 29.29 -8.49 -8.90
C ARG A 331 29.65 -8.19 -7.43
N PRO A 332 30.75 -7.46 -7.15
CA PRO A 332 31.17 -7.16 -5.77
C PRO A 332 30.06 -6.54 -4.91
N ASN A 333 29.37 -5.50 -5.40
CA ASN A 333 28.25 -4.88 -4.69
C ASN A 333 27.11 -5.85 -4.34
N VAL A 334 26.81 -6.82 -5.21
CA VAL A 334 25.76 -7.81 -4.91
C VAL A 334 26.18 -8.73 -3.76
N ARG A 335 27.45 -9.14 -3.73
CA ARG A 335 28.02 -9.92 -2.62
C ARG A 335 28.10 -9.12 -1.33
N VAL A 336 28.50 -7.85 -1.42
CA VAL A 336 28.51 -6.91 -0.30
C VAL A 336 27.10 -6.78 0.28
N ALA A 337 26.09 -6.51 -0.55
CA ALA A 337 24.71 -6.40 -0.11
C ALA A 337 24.20 -7.69 0.57
N ALA A 338 24.50 -8.86 -0.01
CA ALA A 338 24.16 -10.14 0.60
C ALA A 338 24.83 -10.34 1.97
N ALA A 339 26.11 -9.99 2.10
CA ALA A 339 26.84 -10.05 3.36
C ALA A 339 26.32 -9.04 4.40
N LEU A 340 25.90 -7.84 3.97
CA LEU A 340 25.29 -6.83 4.85
C LEU A 340 23.96 -7.32 5.44
N VAL A 341 23.14 -8.02 4.63
CA VAL A 341 21.88 -8.62 5.10
C VAL A 341 22.14 -9.66 6.20
N GLU A 342 23.20 -10.48 6.10
CA GLU A 342 23.55 -11.47 7.15
C GLU A 342 23.88 -10.84 8.51
N ILE A 343 24.32 -9.58 8.53
CA ILE A 343 24.63 -8.84 9.76
C ILE A 343 23.54 -7.84 10.17
N GLY A 344 22.45 -7.74 9.41
CA GLY A 344 21.31 -6.85 9.72
C GLY A 344 21.44 -5.41 9.23
N GLU A 345 22.47 -5.09 8.43
CA GLU A 345 22.69 -3.75 7.84
C GLU A 345 21.87 -3.56 6.55
N ASN A 346 20.55 -3.83 6.64
CA ASN A 346 19.65 -3.86 5.47
C ASN A 346 19.54 -2.51 4.75
N GLY A 347 19.63 -1.39 5.47
CA GLY A 347 19.61 -0.04 4.87
C GLY A 347 20.85 0.25 4.03
N LEU A 348 22.02 -0.26 4.45
CA LEU A 348 23.24 -0.16 3.66
C LEU A 348 23.19 -1.14 2.48
N ALA A 349 22.64 -2.34 2.68
CA ALA A 349 22.42 -3.30 1.59
C ALA A 349 21.51 -2.71 0.49
N ASP A 350 20.43 -2.02 0.86
CA ASP A 350 19.59 -1.25 -0.06
C ASP A 350 20.42 -0.25 -0.87
N THR A 351 21.23 0.56 -0.19
CA THR A 351 22.08 1.58 -0.83
C THR A 351 23.04 0.96 -1.84
N VAL A 352 23.67 -0.16 -1.49
CA VAL A 352 24.61 -0.90 -2.36
C VAL A 352 23.91 -1.49 -3.59
N ILE A 353 22.73 -2.09 -3.42
CA ILE A 353 21.96 -2.63 -4.56
C ILE A 353 21.50 -1.50 -5.50
N ARG A 354 21.05 -0.36 -4.96
CA ARG A 354 20.67 0.82 -5.78
C ARG A 354 21.86 1.40 -6.53
N GLN A 355 23.04 1.39 -5.92
CA GLN A 355 24.27 1.76 -6.61
C GLN A 355 24.57 0.77 -7.74
N GLN A 356 24.46 -0.53 -7.47
CA GLN A 356 24.65 -1.57 -8.49
C GLN A 356 23.68 -1.42 -9.68
N ALA A 357 22.43 -1.02 -9.42
CA ALA A 357 21.45 -0.76 -10.47
C ALA A 357 21.86 0.39 -11.41
N ARG A 358 22.65 1.36 -10.92
CA ARG A 358 23.12 2.52 -11.71
C ARG A 358 24.34 2.19 -12.56
N ILE A 359 25.26 1.38 -12.04
CA ILE A 359 26.56 1.10 -12.68
C ILE A 359 26.60 -0.23 -13.44
N GLY A 360 25.69 -1.17 -13.10
CA GLY A 360 25.65 -2.51 -13.66
C GLY A 360 25.08 -2.56 -15.08
N ASP A 361 25.25 -3.69 -15.77
CA ASP A 361 24.70 -3.88 -17.11
C ASP A 361 23.15 -3.85 -17.08
N PRO A 362 22.46 -3.09 -17.96
CA PRO A 362 21.00 -3.06 -17.99
C PRO A 362 20.33 -4.42 -18.19
N SER A 363 21.00 -5.37 -18.85
CA SER A 363 20.52 -6.75 -19.03
C SER A 363 20.49 -7.56 -17.73
N GLU A 364 21.26 -7.15 -16.71
CA GLU A 364 21.30 -7.77 -15.39
C GLU A 364 20.19 -7.21 -14.46
N TYR A 365 19.49 -6.15 -14.88
CA TYR A 365 18.52 -5.45 -14.04
C TYR A 365 17.35 -6.33 -13.55
N PRO A 366 16.69 -7.16 -14.39
CA PRO A 366 15.62 -8.04 -13.91
C PRO A 366 16.11 -9.07 -12.87
N ALA A 367 17.32 -9.60 -13.03
CA ALA A 367 17.93 -10.51 -12.07
C ALA A 367 18.27 -9.79 -10.76
N LEU A 368 18.78 -8.55 -10.82
CA LEU A 368 19.02 -7.72 -9.65
C LEU A 368 17.73 -7.46 -8.84
N VAL A 369 16.60 -7.20 -9.51
CA VAL A 369 15.28 -7.02 -8.87
C VAL A 369 14.85 -8.29 -8.12
N ARG A 370 15.01 -9.47 -8.74
CA ARG A 370 14.65 -10.76 -8.12
C ARG A 370 15.62 -11.16 -7.00
N VAL A 371 16.91 -10.83 -7.12
CA VAL A 371 17.89 -11.02 -6.04
C VAL A 371 17.57 -10.12 -4.84
N ALA A 372 17.14 -8.86 -5.05
CA ALA A 372 16.69 -8.02 -3.94
C ALA A 372 15.50 -8.63 -3.19
N ALA A 373 14.56 -9.26 -3.90
CA ALA A 373 13.47 -10.00 -3.27
C ALA A 373 13.97 -11.22 -2.48
N ALA A 374 14.90 -12.00 -3.04
CA ALA A 374 15.49 -13.18 -2.38
C ALA A 374 16.38 -12.83 -1.17
N LEU A 375 16.93 -11.62 -1.13
CA LEU A 375 17.64 -11.04 0.01
C LEU A 375 16.71 -10.49 1.09
N ASP A 376 15.39 -10.60 0.93
CA ASP A 376 14.39 -10.07 1.86
C ASP A 376 14.52 -8.54 2.04
N LEU A 377 14.81 -7.83 0.93
CA LEU A 377 14.91 -6.37 0.83
C LEU A 377 13.69 -5.76 0.09
N PRO A 378 12.49 -5.80 0.68
CA PRO A 378 11.24 -5.42 0.00
C PRO A 378 11.19 -3.94 -0.40
N ALA A 379 11.73 -3.03 0.42
CA ALA A 379 11.80 -1.61 0.08
C ALA A 379 12.69 -1.37 -1.16
N THR A 380 13.80 -2.09 -1.27
CA THR A 380 14.70 -2.06 -2.43
C THR A 380 14.01 -2.62 -3.66
N GLN A 381 13.32 -3.76 -3.53
CA GLN A 381 12.55 -4.38 -4.60
C GLN A 381 11.50 -3.40 -5.17
N VAL A 382 10.71 -2.75 -4.30
CA VAL A 382 9.72 -1.76 -4.73
C VAL A 382 10.39 -0.57 -5.41
N TRP A 383 11.51 -0.08 -4.88
CA TRP A 383 12.25 0.98 -5.54
C TRP A 383 12.74 0.58 -6.95
N LEU A 384 13.28 -0.62 -7.11
CA LEU A 384 13.71 -1.17 -8.40
C LEU A 384 12.52 -1.43 -9.34
N SER A 385 11.31 -1.68 -8.83
CA SER A 385 10.14 -1.79 -9.70
C SER A 385 9.76 -0.47 -10.39
N HIS A 386 10.29 0.66 -9.89
CA HIS A 386 10.01 2.00 -10.40
C HIS A 386 11.24 2.75 -10.94
N ASN A 387 12.46 2.29 -10.71
CA ASN A 387 13.68 3.03 -11.04
C ASN A 387 14.64 2.19 -11.87
N GLY A 388 14.28 1.95 -13.13
CA GLY A 388 15.08 1.10 -14.02
C GLY A 388 15.86 1.86 -15.09
N PRO A 389 16.83 1.21 -15.75
CA PRO A 389 17.46 1.75 -16.94
C PRO A 389 16.45 1.90 -18.08
N VAL A 390 16.82 2.65 -19.12
CA VAL A 390 15.96 2.85 -20.30
C VAL A 390 15.57 1.49 -20.91
N GLY A 391 14.28 1.27 -21.11
CA GLY A 391 13.74 0.02 -21.65
C GLY A 391 13.55 -1.11 -20.63
N ALA A 392 13.90 -0.89 -19.35
CA ALA A 392 13.64 -1.88 -18.32
C ALA A 392 12.15 -2.12 -18.13
N THR A 393 11.78 -3.40 -18.05
CA THR A 393 10.43 -3.89 -17.79
C THR A 393 10.49 -4.79 -16.57
N PRO A 394 10.55 -4.22 -15.35
CA PRO A 394 10.57 -5.03 -14.14
C PRO A 394 9.32 -5.91 -14.08
N PRO A 395 9.44 -7.14 -13.57
CA PRO A 395 8.29 -8.03 -13.42
C PRO A 395 7.22 -7.37 -12.54
N LEU A 396 5.93 -7.59 -12.86
CA LEU A 396 4.81 -6.95 -12.15
C LEU A 396 4.87 -7.24 -10.64
N GLU A 397 5.34 -8.42 -10.27
CA GLU A 397 5.43 -8.90 -8.90
C GLU A 397 6.49 -8.13 -8.11
N ALA A 398 7.44 -7.46 -8.77
CA ALA A 398 8.39 -6.56 -8.12
C ALA A 398 7.70 -5.38 -7.42
N ARG A 399 6.48 -5.02 -7.86
CA ARG A 399 5.68 -3.97 -7.21
C ARG A 399 4.98 -4.45 -5.93
N PHE A 400 4.96 -5.76 -5.69
CA PHE A 400 4.22 -6.41 -4.60
C PHE A 400 5.14 -7.38 -3.85
N PRO A 401 6.12 -6.87 -3.09
CA PRO A 401 7.10 -7.69 -2.39
C PRO A 401 6.42 -8.52 -1.28
N ALA A 402 6.90 -9.75 -1.09
CA ALA A 402 6.36 -10.67 -0.09
C ALA A 402 7.49 -11.17 0.82
N PRO A 403 7.99 -10.34 1.75
CA PRO A 403 9.11 -10.70 2.60
C PRO A 403 8.78 -11.89 3.54
N ASN A 404 9.83 -12.50 4.07
CA ASN A 404 9.75 -13.60 5.04
C ASN A 404 9.60 -13.12 6.49
N TRP A 405 9.33 -11.84 6.69
CA TRP A 405 9.05 -11.25 7.98
C TRP A 405 7.75 -11.81 8.58
N THR A 406 7.76 -12.02 9.89
CA THR A 406 6.60 -12.51 10.65
C THR A 406 6.34 -11.61 11.85
N PRO A 407 5.08 -11.36 12.22
CA PRO A 407 4.76 -10.67 13.48
C PRO A 407 5.36 -11.42 14.67
N ASP A 408 5.77 -10.69 15.71
CA ASP A 408 6.39 -11.30 16.91
C ASP A 408 5.48 -12.34 17.59
N GLY A 409 4.14 -12.16 17.51
CA GLY A 409 3.14 -13.10 18.03
C GLY A 409 2.57 -14.06 16.99
N GLY A 410 3.14 -14.14 15.78
CA GLY A 410 2.57 -14.89 14.66
C GLY A 410 1.40 -14.18 13.98
N TRP A 411 0.93 -14.75 12.86
CA TRP A 411 -0.14 -14.18 12.06
C TRP A 411 -1.52 -14.41 12.68
N ARG A 412 -2.32 -13.35 12.85
CA ARG A 412 -3.73 -13.40 13.24
C ARG A 412 -4.66 -12.73 12.24
N VAL A 413 -4.12 -11.79 11.46
CA VAL A 413 -4.77 -11.20 10.29
C VAL A 413 -4.16 -11.84 9.04
N ASP A 414 -4.95 -11.98 7.97
CA ASP A 414 -4.47 -12.48 6.69
C ASP A 414 -3.20 -11.74 6.25
N LYS A 415 -2.11 -12.49 6.06
CA LYS A 415 -0.79 -11.98 5.65
C LYS A 415 -0.90 -11.08 4.41
N ALA A 416 -1.74 -11.44 3.44
CA ALA A 416 -1.93 -10.66 2.23
C ALA A 416 -2.57 -9.29 2.51
N LEU A 417 -3.46 -9.18 3.50
CA LEU A 417 -4.06 -7.92 3.91
C LEU A 417 -3.04 -7.03 4.63
N VAL A 418 -2.23 -7.60 5.53
CA VAL A 418 -1.15 -6.88 6.21
C VAL A 418 -0.13 -6.32 5.21
N PHE A 419 0.26 -7.12 4.21
CA PHE A 419 1.15 -6.67 3.13
C PHE A 419 0.52 -5.60 2.23
N ALA A 420 -0.79 -5.69 1.98
CA ALA A 420 -1.51 -4.67 1.23
C ALA A 420 -1.49 -3.30 1.91
N HIS A 421 -1.73 -3.27 3.23
CA HIS A 421 -1.56 -2.07 4.05
C HIS A 421 -0.11 -1.60 4.06
N THR A 422 0.85 -2.48 4.32
CA THR A 422 2.28 -2.14 4.38
C THR A 422 2.80 -1.50 3.08
N LEU A 423 2.37 -2.04 1.94
CA LEU A 423 2.73 -1.49 0.62
C LEU A 423 2.22 -0.06 0.47
N GLN A 424 0.97 0.18 0.87
CA GLN A 424 0.33 1.49 0.76
C GLN A 424 0.89 2.50 1.76
N GLU A 425 1.21 2.07 2.98
CA GLU A 425 1.61 2.94 4.08
C GLU A 425 3.07 3.39 3.98
N SER A 426 4.00 2.46 3.77
CA SER A 426 5.44 2.79 3.80
C SER A 426 6.23 2.36 2.57
N ARG A 427 5.62 1.57 1.67
CA ARG A 427 6.32 0.82 0.62
C ARG A 427 7.41 -0.08 1.21
N PHE A 428 7.09 -0.74 2.32
CA PHE A 428 7.99 -1.63 3.08
C PHE A 428 9.24 -0.97 3.66
N ARG A 429 9.30 0.36 3.74
CA ARG A 429 10.35 1.06 4.48
C ARG A 429 10.06 0.99 5.98
N THR A 430 11.03 0.51 6.75
CA THR A 430 10.88 0.18 8.18
C THR A 430 11.00 1.39 9.11
N ASP A 431 11.56 2.48 8.63
CA ASP A 431 11.98 3.66 9.41
C ASP A 431 11.21 4.95 9.05
N VAL A 432 10.17 4.85 8.21
CA VAL A 432 9.38 6.00 7.77
C VAL A 432 8.60 6.60 8.91
N VAL A 433 8.68 7.93 9.02
CA VAL A 433 7.88 8.75 9.92
C VAL A 433 6.98 9.68 9.10
N SER A 434 5.67 9.61 9.29
CA SER A 434 4.76 10.59 8.68
C SER A 434 4.85 11.96 9.38
N PRO A 435 4.40 13.04 8.73
CA PRO A 435 4.29 14.35 9.38
C PRO A 435 3.42 14.34 10.66
N ALA A 436 2.44 13.43 10.72
CA ALA A 436 1.57 13.24 11.89
C ALA A 436 2.19 12.35 12.99
N GLY A 437 3.42 11.84 12.77
CA GLY A 437 4.13 11.01 13.72
C GLY A 437 3.85 9.51 13.63
N ALA A 438 3.12 9.06 12.61
CA ALA A 438 2.93 7.63 12.32
C ALA A 438 4.27 6.96 11.96
N TYR A 439 4.48 5.71 12.36
CA TYR A 439 5.81 5.10 12.32
C TYR A 439 5.85 3.70 11.68
N GLY A 440 6.88 3.48 10.86
CA GLY A 440 7.30 2.17 10.35
C GLY A 440 6.39 1.58 9.26
N LEU A 441 6.40 0.25 9.14
CA LEU A 441 5.84 -0.49 8.01
C LEU A 441 4.35 -0.23 7.75
N MET A 442 3.54 -0.31 8.80
CA MET A 442 2.10 -0.11 8.72
C MET A 442 1.69 1.30 9.18
N GLN A 443 2.65 2.23 9.30
CA GLN A 443 2.43 3.61 9.77
C GLN A 443 1.55 3.66 11.02
N VAL A 444 1.98 2.98 12.07
CA VAL A 444 1.24 2.92 13.34
C VAL A 444 1.35 4.25 14.07
N MET A 445 0.22 4.81 14.49
CA MET A 445 0.18 6.02 15.31
C MET A 445 0.64 5.73 16.75
N PRO A 446 1.40 6.64 17.41
CA PRO A 446 1.87 6.43 18.78
C PRO A 446 0.77 6.12 19.80
N ARG A 447 -0.41 6.75 19.65
CA ARG A 447 -1.58 6.47 20.48
C ARG A 447 -2.05 5.02 20.33
N ALA A 448 -2.20 4.54 19.09
CA ALA A 448 -2.60 3.17 18.82
C ALA A 448 -1.55 2.18 19.37
N ALA A 449 -0.27 2.46 19.16
CA ALA A 449 0.82 1.66 19.73
C ALA A 449 0.74 1.58 21.26
N THR A 450 0.46 2.70 21.95
CA THR A 450 0.33 2.76 23.41
C THR A 450 -0.88 1.97 23.91
N ASP A 451 -2.03 2.12 23.23
CA ASP A 451 -3.26 1.40 23.58
C ASP A 451 -3.07 -0.12 23.44
N ILE A 452 -2.37 -0.56 22.39
CA ILE A 452 -2.04 -1.97 22.15
C ILE A 452 -0.99 -2.48 23.15
N ALA A 453 0.06 -1.69 23.41
CA ALA A 453 1.09 -2.02 24.39
C ALA A 453 0.47 -2.29 25.78
N ARG A 454 -0.45 -1.42 26.21
CA ARG A 454 -1.19 -1.58 27.47
C ARG A 454 -2.02 -2.86 27.50
N LYS A 455 -2.75 -3.16 26.42
CA LYS A 455 -3.56 -4.39 26.32
C LYS A 455 -2.70 -5.65 26.34
N GLN A 456 -1.48 -5.60 25.79
CA GLN A 456 -0.55 -6.72 25.74
C GLN A 456 0.36 -6.82 26.96
N GLY A 457 0.31 -5.87 27.91
CA GLY A 457 1.24 -5.82 29.04
C GLY A 457 2.70 -5.58 28.60
N ARG A 458 2.91 -4.86 27.48
CA ARG A 458 4.22 -4.56 26.89
C ARG A 458 4.48 -3.05 26.88
N SER A 459 5.73 -2.67 26.64
CA SER A 459 6.12 -1.31 26.28
C SER A 459 6.80 -1.33 24.92
N PHE A 460 6.33 -0.53 23.98
CA PHE A 460 6.99 -0.33 22.69
C PHE A 460 7.60 1.06 22.66
N ASP A 461 8.92 1.14 22.55
CA ASP A 461 9.59 2.38 22.19
C ASP A 461 9.60 2.54 20.66
N ARG A 462 10.07 3.70 20.20
CA ARG A 462 10.14 3.99 18.76
C ARG A 462 11.07 3.02 18.02
N SER A 463 12.17 2.62 18.66
CA SER A 463 13.15 1.70 18.07
C SER A 463 12.55 0.31 17.86
N ALA A 464 11.69 -0.16 18.77
CA ALA A 464 10.98 -1.42 18.59
C ALA A 464 10.03 -1.38 17.39
N LEU A 465 9.35 -0.26 17.13
CA LEU A 465 8.42 -0.13 16.00
C LEU A 465 9.11 -0.11 14.62
N SER A 466 10.44 -0.03 14.56
CA SER A 466 11.18 -0.16 13.29
C SER A 466 11.48 -1.62 12.97
N ARG A 467 11.39 -2.51 13.95
CA ARG A 467 11.54 -3.95 13.75
C ARG A 467 10.27 -4.48 13.06
N PRO A 468 10.40 -5.15 11.89
CA PRO A 468 9.25 -5.63 11.14
C PRO A 468 8.26 -6.46 11.96
N GLY A 469 8.76 -7.41 12.77
CA GLY A 469 7.91 -8.29 13.56
C GLY A 469 7.08 -7.55 14.61
N THR A 470 7.65 -6.55 15.28
CA THR A 470 6.91 -5.73 16.24
C THR A 470 5.93 -4.78 15.53
N ASN A 471 6.34 -4.15 14.42
CA ASN A 471 5.44 -3.25 13.69
C ASN A 471 4.21 -3.99 13.16
N PHE A 472 4.39 -5.19 12.58
CA PHE A 472 3.29 -6.03 12.14
C PHE A 472 2.43 -6.52 13.30
N GLU A 473 3.03 -6.86 14.45
CA GLU A 473 2.28 -7.27 15.65
C GLU A 473 1.35 -6.16 16.15
N VAL A 474 1.84 -4.92 16.17
CA VAL A 474 1.02 -3.77 16.57
C VAL A 474 -0.01 -3.44 15.47
N GLY A 475 0.38 -3.43 14.20
CA GLY A 475 -0.53 -3.14 13.09
C GLY A 475 -1.67 -4.15 12.96
N GLN A 476 -1.41 -5.45 13.13
CA GLN A 476 -2.47 -6.46 13.11
C GLN A 476 -3.41 -6.32 14.31
N SER A 477 -2.88 -6.02 15.50
CA SER A 477 -3.70 -5.76 16.69
C SER A 477 -4.61 -4.53 16.50
N TYR A 478 -4.13 -3.51 15.78
CA TYR A 478 -4.95 -2.35 15.45
C TYR A 478 -6.06 -2.69 14.45
N LEU A 479 -5.77 -3.50 13.42
CA LEU A 479 -6.79 -4.00 12.48
C LEU A 479 -7.87 -4.82 13.19
N GLU A 480 -7.48 -5.71 14.13
CA GLU A 480 -8.43 -6.47 14.97
C GLU A 480 -9.31 -5.53 15.80
N GLN A 481 -8.72 -4.50 16.42
CA GLN A 481 -9.48 -3.49 17.17
C GLN A 481 -10.45 -2.72 16.28
N LEU A 482 -10.09 -2.40 15.04
CA LEU A 482 -10.99 -1.70 14.11
C LEU A 482 -12.09 -2.63 13.58
N ARG A 483 -11.77 -3.89 13.30
CA ARG A 483 -12.73 -4.94 12.94
C ARG A 483 -13.82 -5.10 14.00
N ASP A 484 -13.44 -5.04 15.27
CA ASP A 484 -14.36 -5.28 16.39
C ASP A 484 -15.11 -4.01 16.85
N GLN A 485 -14.81 -2.85 16.25
CA GLN A 485 -15.56 -1.62 16.52
C GLN A 485 -16.91 -1.62 15.81
N HIS A 486 -17.93 -1.11 16.51
CA HIS A 486 -19.31 -1.10 16.04
C HIS A 486 -19.46 -0.35 14.71
N CYS A 487 -18.71 0.74 14.53
CA CYS A 487 -18.77 1.57 13.32
C CYS A 487 -18.31 0.84 12.05
N THR A 488 -17.53 -0.25 12.17
CA THR A 488 -17.10 -1.01 10.99
C THR A 488 -18.00 -2.20 10.70
N GLU A 489 -18.77 -2.67 11.70
CA GLU A 489 -19.61 -3.86 11.63
C GLU A 489 -18.83 -5.12 11.17
N GLY A 490 -17.49 -5.11 11.30
CA GLY A 490 -16.61 -6.13 10.74
C GLY A 490 -16.61 -6.18 9.22
N LEU A 491 -17.08 -5.15 8.52
CA LEU A 491 -17.09 -5.06 7.06
C LEU A 491 -15.75 -4.53 6.55
N LEU A 492 -15.10 -5.31 5.68
CA LEU A 492 -13.72 -5.07 5.27
C LEU A 492 -13.48 -3.65 4.70
N PRO A 493 -14.33 -3.09 3.81
CA PRO A 493 -14.11 -1.72 3.31
C PRO A 493 -14.17 -0.66 4.42
N LYS A 494 -15.05 -0.83 5.42
CA LYS A 494 -15.16 0.09 6.57
C LYS A 494 -13.98 -0.04 7.50
N VAL A 495 -13.47 -1.25 7.73
CA VAL A 495 -12.24 -1.48 8.53
C VAL A 495 -11.03 -0.79 7.87
N ILE A 496 -10.86 -0.95 6.56
CA ILE A 496 -9.78 -0.31 5.80
C ILE A 496 -9.93 1.23 5.86
N ALA A 497 -11.15 1.74 5.71
CA ALA A 497 -11.42 3.17 5.83
C ALA A 497 -11.09 3.70 7.23
N ALA A 498 -11.48 2.97 8.28
CA ALA A 498 -11.22 3.34 9.67
C ALA A 498 -9.73 3.25 10.03
N TYR A 499 -8.96 2.40 9.36
CA TYR A 499 -7.51 2.36 9.52
C TYR A 499 -6.86 3.68 9.09
N ASN A 500 -7.30 4.23 7.96
CA ASN A 500 -6.75 5.46 7.39
C ASN A 500 -7.32 6.74 8.00
N ALA A 501 -8.64 6.84 8.16
CA ALA A 501 -9.32 8.05 8.63
C ALA A 501 -9.61 8.06 10.14
N GLY A 502 -9.50 6.90 10.80
CA GLY A 502 -9.99 6.69 12.15
C GLY A 502 -11.48 6.31 12.19
N PRO A 503 -11.96 5.80 13.34
CA PRO A 503 -13.32 5.30 13.48
C PRO A 503 -14.40 6.39 13.57
N GLY A 504 -14.05 7.59 14.06
CA GLY A 504 -14.99 8.71 14.18
C GLY A 504 -15.55 9.17 12.83
N PRO A 505 -14.70 9.43 11.81
CA PRO A 505 -15.18 9.73 10.47
C PRO A 505 -16.01 8.61 9.85
N VAL A 506 -15.62 7.33 10.03
CA VAL A 506 -16.41 6.19 9.51
C VAL A 506 -17.80 6.12 10.13
N GLU A 507 -17.91 6.36 11.44
CA GLU A 507 -19.20 6.45 12.14
C GLU A 507 -20.08 7.56 11.54
N LEU A 508 -19.51 8.75 11.31
CA LEU A 508 -20.22 9.86 10.68
C LEU A 508 -20.69 9.49 9.26
N TRP A 509 -19.83 8.86 8.47
CA TRP A 509 -20.16 8.48 7.09
C TRP A 509 -21.23 7.41 7.03
N ASN A 510 -21.27 6.47 7.98
CA ASN A 510 -22.36 5.49 8.08
C ASN A 510 -23.73 6.16 8.29
N ALA A 511 -23.77 7.27 9.03
CA ALA A 511 -25.00 8.01 9.29
C ALA A 511 -25.44 8.88 8.11
N GLN A 512 -24.49 9.38 7.31
CA GLN A 512 -24.75 10.35 6.24
C GLN A 512 -24.86 9.72 4.85
N THR A 513 -24.13 8.63 4.59
CA THR A 513 -24.02 8.06 3.25
C THR A 513 -25.32 7.40 2.81
N ARG A 514 -25.78 7.75 1.61
CA ARG A 514 -26.97 7.17 0.97
C ARG A 514 -26.58 6.10 -0.04
N ASP A 515 -25.86 5.08 0.41
CA ASP A 515 -25.37 4.01 -0.48
C ASP A 515 -26.41 2.92 -0.79
N GLY A 516 -27.54 2.91 -0.07
CA GLY A 516 -28.61 1.92 -0.30
C GLY A 516 -28.20 0.47 -0.03
N GLY A 517 -27.11 0.24 0.71
CA GLY A 517 -26.50 -1.06 0.93
C GLY A 517 -25.52 -1.49 -0.15
N ASP A 518 -25.11 -0.60 -1.06
CA ASP A 518 -24.11 -0.90 -2.11
C ASP A 518 -22.68 -0.57 -1.62
N PRO A 519 -21.81 -1.57 -1.45
CA PRO A 519 -20.45 -1.35 -0.95
C PRO A 519 -19.59 -0.51 -1.90
N LEU A 520 -19.80 -0.59 -3.21
CA LEU A 520 -19.02 0.20 -4.17
C LEU A 520 -19.47 1.65 -4.13
N LEU A 521 -20.78 1.89 -3.99
CA LEU A 521 -21.29 3.25 -3.81
C LEU A 521 -20.82 3.86 -2.49
N TYR A 522 -20.77 3.09 -1.41
CA TYR A 522 -20.19 3.53 -0.14
C TYR A 522 -18.74 3.98 -0.34
N ILE A 523 -17.89 3.13 -0.93
CA ILE A 523 -16.48 3.45 -1.19
C ILE A 523 -16.38 4.75 -2.00
N GLU A 524 -17.15 4.88 -3.08
CA GLU A 524 -17.14 6.06 -3.94
C GLU A 524 -17.73 7.32 -3.30
N SER A 525 -18.50 7.15 -2.22
CA SER A 525 -19.12 8.22 -1.43
C SER A 525 -18.24 8.73 -0.28
N ILE A 526 -17.14 8.04 0.07
CA ILE A 526 -16.25 8.44 1.18
C ILE A 526 -15.80 9.90 0.98
N PRO A 527 -16.17 10.85 1.87
CA PRO A 527 -15.87 12.28 1.70
C PRO A 527 -14.38 12.59 1.57
N TYR A 528 -13.55 11.89 2.35
CA TYR A 528 -12.11 12.11 2.35
C TYR A 528 -11.50 11.50 1.08
N TRP A 529 -10.98 12.37 0.22
CA TRP A 529 -10.33 11.97 -1.03
C TRP A 529 -9.24 10.91 -0.82
N GLU A 530 -8.36 11.15 0.17
CA GLU A 530 -7.26 10.25 0.49
C GLU A 530 -7.78 8.87 0.92
N THR A 531 -8.78 8.83 1.80
CA THR A 531 -9.37 7.58 2.29
C THR A 531 -10.11 6.82 1.20
N ARG A 532 -10.84 7.52 0.32
CA ARG A 532 -11.50 6.90 -0.84
C ARG A 532 -10.50 6.15 -1.72
N GLY A 533 -9.41 6.81 -2.09
CA GLY A 533 -8.34 6.20 -2.88
C GLY A 533 -7.57 5.12 -2.10
N TYR A 534 -7.43 5.28 -0.78
CA TYR A 534 -6.77 4.31 0.08
C TYR A 534 -7.53 2.98 0.11
N VAL A 535 -8.86 3.01 0.30
CA VAL A 535 -9.69 1.79 0.36
C VAL A 535 -9.59 0.99 -0.95
N THR A 536 -9.75 1.64 -2.10
CA THR A 536 -9.63 0.97 -3.40
C THR A 536 -8.24 0.41 -3.63
N THR A 537 -7.20 1.14 -3.20
CA THR A 537 -5.80 0.74 -3.38
C THR A 537 -5.43 -0.45 -2.49
N VAL A 538 -5.82 -0.44 -1.21
CA VAL A 538 -5.56 -1.56 -0.29
C VAL A 538 -6.32 -2.80 -0.73
N LEU A 539 -7.59 -2.70 -1.14
CA LEU A 539 -8.35 -3.85 -1.66
C LEU A 539 -7.70 -4.42 -2.94
N ARG A 540 -7.29 -3.56 -3.87
CA ARG A 540 -6.55 -4.00 -5.07
C ARG A 540 -5.27 -4.73 -4.68
N ASN A 541 -4.44 -4.12 -3.83
CA ASN A 541 -3.18 -4.72 -3.38
C ASN A 541 -3.43 -6.06 -2.68
N TYR A 542 -4.49 -6.14 -1.86
CA TYR A 542 -4.88 -7.37 -1.17
C TYR A 542 -5.18 -8.48 -2.17
N TRP A 543 -5.95 -8.21 -3.22
CA TRP A 543 -6.26 -9.22 -4.25
C TRP A 543 -5.05 -9.66 -5.04
N VAL A 544 -4.09 -8.76 -5.28
CA VAL A 544 -2.82 -9.12 -5.93
C VAL A 544 -2.01 -10.05 -5.02
N TYR A 545 -1.89 -9.75 -3.72
CA TYR A 545 -1.22 -10.64 -2.78
C TYR A 545 -1.94 -11.98 -2.61
N GLU A 546 -3.28 -12.00 -2.56
CA GLU A 546 -4.04 -13.26 -2.51
C GLU A 546 -3.72 -14.14 -3.73
N ALA A 547 -3.67 -13.56 -4.93
CA ALA A 547 -3.31 -14.28 -6.15
C ALA A 547 -1.88 -14.86 -6.11
N GLN A 548 -0.93 -14.17 -5.46
CA GLN A 548 0.44 -14.68 -5.27
C GLN A 548 0.50 -15.88 -4.30
N THR A 549 -0.39 -15.93 -3.31
CA THR A 549 -0.46 -17.06 -2.35
C THR A 549 -1.08 -18.33 -2.95
N GLY A 550 -1.46 -18.31 -4.23
CA GLY A 550 -2.10 -19.44 -4.89
C GLY A 550 -3.57 -19.65 -4.49
N LYS A 551 -4.17 -18.71 -3.74
CA LYS A 551 -5.61 -18.72 -3.45
C LYS A 551 -6.38 -18.56 -4.77
N PRO A 552 -7.21 -19.54 -5.18
CA PRO A 552 -7.81 -19.56 -6.52
C PRO A 552 -8.92 -18.52 -6.70
N ALA A 553 -9.46 -17.95 -5.62
CA ALA A 553 -10.48 -16.91 -5.66
C ALA A 553 -10.37 -15.98 -4.45
N SER A 554 -10.32 -14.67 -4.69
CA SER A 554 -10.45 -13.67 -3.63
C SER A 554 -11.92 -13.55 -3.22
N VAL A 555 -12.22 -13.89 -1.96
CA VAL A 555 -13.58 -13.80 -1.41
C VAL A 555 -14.08 -12.36 -1.44
N SER A 556 -13.21 -11.41 -1.08
CA SER A 556 -13.60 -9.99 -1.02
C SER A 556 -13.86 -9.40 -2.39
N ARG A 557 -13.04 -9.75 -3.39
CA ARG A 557 -13.24 -9.35 -4.79
C ARG A 557 -14.52 -9.94 -5.38
N ALA A 558 -14.77 -11.23 -5.13
CA ALA A 558 -15.98 -11.90 -5.58
C ALA A 558 -17.25 -11.28 -4.97
N ALA A 559 -17.23 -11.00 -3.67
CA ALA A 559 -18.34 -10.34 -2.98
C ALA A 559 -18.65 -8.97 -3.58
N LEU A 560 -17.63 -8.11 -3.74
CA LEU A 560 -17.81 -6.77 -4.30
C LEU A 560 -18.27 -6.79 -5.77
N ALA A 561 -17.80 -7.74 -6.57
CA ALA A 561 -18.28 -7.93 -7.95
C ALA A 561 -19.76 -8.33 -8.01
N GLN A 562 -20.29 -8.94 -6.94
CA GLN A 562 -21.70 -9.33 -6.80
C GLN A 562 -22.55 -8.29 -6.04
N GLY A 563 -21.98 -7.13 -5.69
CA GLY A 563 -22.65 -6.10 -4.89
C GLY A 563 -22.88 -6.49 -3.43
N MET A 564 -22.10 -7.43 -2.90
CA MET A 564 -22.14 -7.85 -1.50
C MET A 564 -21.00 -7.22 -0.71
N TRP A 565 -21.23 -6.98 0.58
CA TRP A 565 -20.22 -6.47 1.50
C TRP A 565 -19.33 -7.60 1.99
N PRO A 566 -18.03 -7.60 1.66
CA PRO A 566 -17.13 -8.57 2.23
C PRO A 566 -16.88 -8.28 3.71
N ARG A 567 -16.91 -9.33 4.52
CA ARG A 567 -16.54 -9.25 5.93
C ARG A 567 -15.03 -9.39 6.08
N PHE A 568 -14.51 -8.86 7.18
CA PHE A 568 -13.10 -8.98 7.51
C PHE A 568 -12.70 -10.47 7.56
N PRO A 569 -11.58 -10.87 6.94
CA PRO A 569 -11.15 -12.26 6.89
C PRO A 569 -11.03 -12.90 8.28
N GLY A 570 -11.47 -14.16 8.41
CA GLY A 570 -11.39 -14.93 9.65
C GLY A 570 -12.55 -14.74 10.64
N LEU A 571 -13.51 -13.85 10.34
CA LEU A 571 -14.73 -13.74 11.16
C LEU A 571 -15.62 -15.00 11.01
N PRO A 572 -16.32 -15.42 12.09
CA PRO A 572 -17.23 -16.56 12.02
C PRO A 572 -18.47 -16.26 11.16
N GLY A 573 -19.03 -17.32 10.55
CA GLY A 573 -20.24 -17.26 9.74
C GLY A 573 -19.98 -16.94 8.27
N ALA A 574 -20.95 -16.29 7.61
CA ALA A 574 -20.84 -15.93 6.20
C ALA A 574 -19.67 -14.96 5.97
N THR A 575 -18.92 -15.13 4.89
CA THR A 575 -17.76 -14.29 4.54
C THR A 575 -18.12 -12.99 3.84
N ALA A 576 -19.37 -12.86 3.38
CA ALA A 576 -19.94 -11.65 2.82
C ALA A 576 -21.43 -11.57 3.13
N VAL A 577 -21.97 -10.35 3.19
CA VAL A 577 -23.38 -10.09 3.51
C VAL A 577 -24.00 -9.10 2.53
N ARG A 578 -25.31 -9.18 2.33
CA ARG A 578 -26.07 -8.11 1.66
C ARG A 578 -26.63 -7.19 2.73
N LEU A 579 -26.35 -5.89 2.61
CA LEU A 579 -27.04 -4.89 3.39
C LEU A 579 -28.27 -4.44 2.60
N THR A 580 -29.44 -4.46 3.23
CA THR A 580 -30.65 -3.82 2.71
C THR A 580 -30.86 -2.50 3.45
N SER A 581 -31.48 -1.52 2.80
CA SER A 581 -31.79 -0.20 3.38
C SER A 581 -32.55 -0.27 4.72
N SER A 582 -33.24 -1.37 5.01
CA SER A 582 -33.95 -1.64 6.26
C SER A 582 -33.07 -2.07 7.45
N ASN A 583 -31.87 -2.61 7.21
CA ASN A 583 -30.97 -3.08 8.27
C ASN A 583 -30.01 -2.01 8.77
N GLY A 584 -29.74 -0.96 7.98
CA GLY A 584 -28.85 0.15 8.37
C GLY A 584 -29.47 1.13 9.39
N TYR A 585 -30.80 1.13 9.55
CA TYR A 585 -31.51 2.05 10.45
C TYR A 585 -31.85 1.47 11.83
N ARG A 586 -31.71 0.16 12.05
CA ARG A 586 -32.08 -0.47 13.34
C ARG A 586 -31.05 -0.30 14.46
N ALA A 587 -29.85 0.18 14.17
CA ALA A 587 -28.80 0.39 15.18
C ALA A 587 -28.65 1.84 15.67
N SER A 588 -29.40 2.81 15.12
CA SER A 588 -29.30 4.24 15.47
C SER A 588 -30.40 4.75 16.43
N ALA A 589 -31.34 3.89 16.83
CA ALA A 589 -32.42 4.26 17.75
C ALA A 589 -32.06 4.03 19.23
N SER A 590 -30.95 4.61 19.69
CA SER A 590 -30.73 4.86 21.12
C SER A 590 -29.60 5.87 21.34
N LEU A 591 -29.90 7.16 21.17
CA LEU A 591 -29.12 8.24 21.79
C LEU A 591 -30.05 8.99 22.74
N PRO A 592 -29.74 9.09 24.04
CA PRO A 592 -30.43 10.01 24.92
C PRO A 592 -29.99 11.45 24.61
N SER A 593 -30.96 12.36 24.68
CA SER A 593 -30.73 13.79 24.55
C SER A 593 -29.94 14.35 25.75
N LYS A 594 -29.26 15.48 25.49
CA LYS A 594 -28.47 16.37 26.40
C LYS A 594 -26.98 15.97 26.53
N ALA A 595 -26.02 16.89 26.56
CA ALA A 595 -26.06 18.26 27.06
C ALA A 595 -25.16 19.23 26.28
N VAL A 596 -25.67 20.44 26.09
CA VAL A 596 -24.89 21.67 25.97
C VAL A 596 -24.21 21.92 27.31
N ALA A 597 -22.89 22.04 27.33
CA ALA A 597 -22.17 22.70 28.41
C ALA A 597 -20.88 23.35 27.86
N SER A 598 -20.83 24.65 28.05
CA SER A 598 -19.72 25.57 27.90
C SER A 598 -18.41 25.11 28.57
N ALA A 599 -17.27 25.43 27.97
CA ALA A 599 -16.16 26.16 28.61
C ALA A 599 -15.02 26.42 27.61
N ASN A 600 -14.37 27.56 27.83
CA ASN A 600 -13.17 28.14 27.21
C ASN A 600 -12.10 27.20 26.64
#